data_AF-A0AAU9JKK6-F1
#
_entry.id   AF-A0AAU9JKK6-F1
#
_cell.length_a   1.000
_cell.length_b   1.000
_cell.length_c   1.000
_cell.angle_alpha   90.00
_cell.angle_beta   90.00
_cell.angle_gamma   90.00
#
_symmetry.space_group_name_H-M   'P 1'
#
loop_
_entity.id
_entity.type
_entity.pdbx_description
1 polymer ?
#
loop_
_entity_poly.entity_id
_entity_poly.type
_entity_poly.pdbx_seq_one_letter_code
_entity_poly.pdbx_strand_id
1 'polypeptide(L)'
;MELMISEEEIKQVAETFDKIRFLHAKEEPSKDSTLMQAFQEKVSLTVGQLTANPTTENVINAKMQLWEYCWDVLSPYIESTYPDIFYLVKTIVYHFITNFANSQTRNIKLEDEIDELKQSLVSRKKETEDVLAAAEALEFRAQELTQERDFLSQELEKARDELANQLEHLQDENKVYLDKIISLSKQAAENSVNPSSASPDRKDIIPRNPSKKVVMKSRMPITKDLTLKQLKEVIEDIYACKIRFDEKCRETRQARETMEQYLYTYLNQKYGLKSLINEWFGSITRGIQRYQDSDAEIALFSKIIKHQVDEEFRDVFVQLKDSIKQLLKSSLQAKYPYIREPQLLETMKEKMSSTLDEDEWKNIVLSIFSQEEADYVTHHINEIIKQKSVNSTITGRRSKTPQNKPEATYTEVLNCILFYDLSAHEALLAPFNEKFSKVDLDENGLLNEDEFRALVASFDLLDQCDRLLDTVDPHALGLINYSDCLNLFSIEPYPNDEKQTSVLHYLYYQHQKLS
;
A
#
# COMPACT_ATOMS: atom_id res chain seq x y z
N MET A 1 20.34 -35.20 -3.53
CA MET A 1 20.18 -35.65 -2.13
C MET A 1 20.14 -37.17 -2.18
N GLU A 2 20.96 -37.88 -1.41
CA GLU A 2 20.86 -39.35 -1.35
C GLU A 2 19.53 -39.73 -0.71
N LEU A 3 18.70 -40.46 -1.46
CA LEU A 3 17.36 -40.91 -1.03
C LEU A 3 17.41 -42.28 -0.33
N MET A 4 18.57 -42.64 0.25
CA MET A 4 18.83 -43.91 0.92
C MET A 4 19.55 -43.63 2.25
N ILE A 5 19.41 -44.54 3.22
CA ILE A 5 20.24 -44.52 4.43
C ILE A 5 21.67 -44.87 4.00
N SER A 6 22.65 -44.07 4.42
CA SER A 6 24.04 -44.35 4.06
C SER A 6 24.53 -45.62 4.75
N GLU A 7 25.44 -46.35 4.10
CA GLU A 7 26.05 -47.56 4.68
C GLU A 7 26.70 -47.25 6.05
N GLU A 8 27.29 -46.06 6.19
CA GLU A 8 27.91 -45.60 7.43
C GLU A 8 26.89 -45.42 8.57
N GLU A 9 25.70 -44.90 8.28
CA GLU A 9 24.64 -44.77 9.29
C GLU A 9 24.09 -46.13 9.74
N ILE A 10 23.89 -47.06 8.79
CA ILE A 10 23.47 -48.44 9.13
C ILE A 10 24.54 -49.10 10.01
N LYS A 11 25.82 -48.90 9.69
CA LYS A 11 26.94 -49.41 10.46
C LYS A 11 26.97 -48.82 11.87
N GLN A 12 26.72 -47.52 12.05
CA GLN A 12 26.66 -46.89 13.38
C GLN A 12 25.53 -47.45 14.25
N VAL A 13 24.35 -47.69 13.66
CA VAL A 13 23.24 -48.35 14.35
C VAL A 13 23.65 -49.76 14.76
N ALA A 14 24.22 -50.54 13.84
CA ALA A 14 24.65 -51.92 14.10
C ALA A 14 25.71 -52.01 15.21
N GLU A 15 26.73 -51.14 15.17
CA GLU A 15 27.77 -51.07 16.21
C GLU A 15 27.20 -50.68 17.58
N THR A 16 26.20 -49.80 17.61
CA THR A 16 25.52 -49.42 18.85
C THR A 16 24.66 -50.58 19.37
N PHE A 17 23.93 -51.25 18.50
CA PHE A 17 23.13 -52.42 18.84
C PHE A 17 23.99 -53.56 19.39
N ASP A 18 25.16 -53.83 18.80
CA ASP A 18 26.09 -54.85 19.31
C ASP A 18 26.58 -54.56 20.73
N LYS A 19 26.80 -53.28 21.08
CA LYS A 19 27.14 -52.89 22.45
C LYS A 19 25.98 -53.14 23.42
N ILE A 20 24.75 -52.83 23.01
CA ILE A 20 23.54 -53.09 23.81
C ILE A 20 23.36 -54.59 24.02
N ARG A 21 23.51 -55.38 22.95
CA ARG A 21 23.43 -56.84 22.96
C ARG A 21 24.45 -57.47 23.91
N PHE A 22 25.69 -56.97 23.91
CA PHE A 22 26.73 -57.43 24.83
C PHE A 22 26.37 -57.20 26.31
N LEU A 23 25.65 -56.12 26.65
CA LEU A 23 25.16 -55.88 28.01
C LEU A 23 24.13 -56.94 28.43
N HIS A 24 23.15 -57.23 27.57
CA HIS A 24 22.15 -58.27 27.80
C HIS A 24 22.76 -59.66 27.92
N ALA A 25 23.74 -59.99 27.08
CA ALA A 25 24.41 -61.30 27.09
C ALA A 25 25.14 -61.60 28.42
N LYS A 26 25.53 -60.58 29.19
CA LYS A 26 26.14 -60.77 30.52
C LYS A 26 25.13 -61.25 31.56
N GLU A 27 23.87 -60.84 31.46
CA GLU A 27 22.81 -61.25 32.38
C GLU A 27 22.10 -62.52 31.92
N GLU A 28 21.81 -62.60 30.61
CA GLU A 28 21.07 -63.70 30.01
C GLU A 28 21.66 -64.11 28.64
N PRO A 29 22.68 -64.99 28.63
CA PRO A 29 23.35 -65.44 27.40
C PRO A 29 22.41 -66.09 26.38
N SER A 30 21.30 -66.70 26.83
CA SER A 30 20.32 -67.36 25.98
C SER A 30 19.53 -66.40 25.09
N LYS A 31 19.47 -65.09 25.41
CA LYS A 31 18.74 -64.07 24.63
C LYS A 31 19.55 -63.49 23.47
N ASP A 32 20.88 -63.66 23.45
CA ASP A 32 21.78 -63.02 22.47
C ASP A 32 21.41 -63.35 21.02
N SER A 33 21.24 -64.64 20.71
CA SER A 33 20.90 -65.09 19.35
C SER A 33 19.54 -64.55 18.89
N THR A 34 18.56 -64.49 19.81
CA THR A 34 17.21 -64.01 19.50
C THR A 34 17.22 -62.50 19.22
N LEU A 35 17.98 -61.72 20.01
CA LEU A 35 18.11 -60.28 19.81
C LEU A 35 18.78 -59.94 18.47
N MET A 36 19.86 -60.65 18.10
CA MET A 36 20.51 -60.45 16.81
C MET A 36 19.57 -60.76 15.63
N GLN A 37 18.82 -61.86 15.70
CA GLN A 37 17.87 -62.22 14.65
C GLN A 37 16.76 -61.17 14.51
N ALA A 38 16.21 -60.69 15.63
CA ALA A 38 15.16 -59.68 15.63
C ALA A 38 15.65 -58.33 15.08
N PHE A 39 16.90 -57.94 15.37
CA PHE A 39 17.50 -56.73 14.79
C PHE A 39 17.70 -56.85 13.28
N GLN A 40 18.23 -57.99 12.79
CA GLN A 40 18.40 -58.22 11.36
C GLN A 40 17.06 -58.17 10.61
N GLU A 41 16.01 -58.76 11.20
CA GLU A 41 14.66 -58.69 10.66
C GLU A 41 14.14 -57.25 10.62
N LYS A 42 14.35 -56.47 11.69
CA LYS A 42 13.95 -55.05 11.76
C LYS A 42 14.68 -54.21 10.71
N VAL A 43 16.00 -54.38 10.56
CA VAL A 43 16.78 -53.68 9.52
C VAL A 43 16.29 -54.04 8.13
N SER A 44 16.09 -55.33 7.85
CA SER A 44 15.58 -55.82 6.57
C SER A 44 14.20 -55.23 6.25
N LEU A 45 13.28 -55.22 7.22
CA LEU A 45 11.95 -54.65 7.08
C LEU A 45 12.00 -53.14 6.80
N THR A 46 12.75 -52.39 7.61
CA THR A 46 12.84 -50.93 7.49
C THR A 46 13.52 -50.52 6.18
N VAL A 47 14.60 -51.19 5.77
CA VAL A 47 15.27 -50.94 4.48
C VAL A 47 14.38 -51.36 3.30
N GLY A 48 13.64 -52.47 3.43
CA GLY A 48 12.67 -52.94 2.43
C GLY A 48 11.51 -51.96 2.22
N GLN A 49 10.96 -51.39 3.30
CA GLN A 49 9.93 -50.36 3.22
C GLN A 49 10.45 -49.08 2.56
N LEU A 50 11.69 -48.69 2.87
CA LEU A 50 12.30 -47.49 2.30
C LEU A 50 12.57 -47.65 0.79
N THR A 51 13.04 -48.83 0.35
CA THR A 51 13.28 -49.12 -1.06
C THR A 51 12.00 -49.09 -1.89
N ALA A 52 10.84 -49.37 -1.30
CA ALA A 52 9.55 -49.30 -1.98
C ALA A 52 9.09 -47.85 -2.23
N ASN A 53 9.47 -46.89 -1.38
CA ASN A 53 9.08 -45.49 -1.53
C ASN A 53 10.17 -44.54 -0.97
N PRO A 54 11.25 -44.27 -1.73
CA PRO A 54 12.38 -43.51 -1.24
C PRO A 54 12.11 -41.99 -1.30
N THR A 55 11.41 -41.48 -0.29
CA THR A 55 11.26 -40.03 -0.05
C THR A 55 12.18 -39.60 1.09
N THR A 56 12.59 -38.33 1.11
CA THR A 56 13.40 -37.77 2.21
C THR A 56 12.75 -38.01 3.58
N GLU A 57 11.43 -37.84 3.66
CA GLU A 57 10.63 -38.15 4.84
C GLU A 57 10.77 -39.63 5.26
N ASN A 58 10.61 -40.55 4.30
CA ASN A 58 10.71 -41.99 4.58
C ASN A 58 12.13 -42.38 5.01
N VAL A 59 13.18 -41.76 4.43
CA VAL A 59 14.57 -41.99 4.86
C VAL A 59 14.75 -41.58 6.32
N ILE A 60 14.22 -40.42 6.71
CA ILE A 60 14.33 -39.91 8.07
C ILE A 60 13.53 -40.79 9.04
N ASN A 61 12.30 -41.15 8.69
CA ASN A 61 11.46 -42.04 9.50
C ASN A 61 12.11 -43.41 9.67
N ALA A 62 12.71 -43.97 8.62
CA ALA A 62 13.44 -45.22 8.68
C ALA A 62 14.65 -45.14 9.63
N LYS A 63 15.44 -44.05 9.58
CA LYS A 63 16.54 -43.81 10.54
C LYS A 63 16.02 -43.76 11.97
N MET A 64 14.94 -43.03 12.23
CA MET A 64 14.35 -42.90 13.57
C MET A 64 13.88 -44.25 14.11
N GLN A 65 13.20 -45.06 13.29
CA GLN A 65 12.73 -46.40 13.69
C GLN A 65 13.86 -47.36 14.10
N LEU A 66 15.03 -47.26 13.45
CA LEU A 66 16.18 -48.10 13.80
C LEU A 66 16.78 -47.69 15.16
N TRP A 67 16.86 -46.39 15.44
CA TRP A 67 17.33 -45.89 16.73
C TRP A 67 16.31 -46.14 17.86
N GLU A 68 15.02 -46.00 17.58
CA GLU A 68 13.94 -46.34 18.50
C GLU A 68 13.98 -47.81 18.88
N TYR A 69 14.22 -48.71 17.91
CA TYR A 69 14.41 -50.14 18.20
C TYR A 69 15.62 -50.39 19.13
N CYS A 70 16.73 -49.69 18.92
CA CYS A 70 17.89 -49.80 19.81
C CYS A 70 17.53 -49.35 21.25
N TRP A 71 16.76 -48.28 21.38
CA TRP A 71 16.26 -47.81 22.67
C TRP A 71 15.31 -48.83 23.32
N ASP A 72 14.38 -49.41 22.57
CA ASP A 72 13.44 -50.43 23.07
C ASP A 72 14.14 -51.66 23.62
N VAL A 73 15.28 -52.05 23.03
CA VAL A 73 16.10 -53.16 23.53
C VAL A 73 16.95 -52.75 24.72
N LEU A 74 17.48 -51.52 24.75
CA LEU A 74 18.33 -51.04 25.86
C LEU A 74 17.51 -50.70 27.12
N SER A 75 16.31 -50.15 26.95
CA SER A 75 15.51 -49.58 28.03
C SER A 75 15.16 -50.57 29.16
N PRO A 76 14.80 -51.85 28.90
CA PRO A 76 14.49 -52.82 29.96
C PRO A 76 15.73 -53.21 30.79
N TYR A 77 16.92 -53.19 30.17
CA TYR A 77 18.18 -53.45 30.87
C TYR A 77 18.54 -52.32 31.83
N ILE A 78 18.34 -51.06 31.41
CA ILE A 78 18.55 -49.90 32.30
C ILE A 78 17.51 -49.91 33.42
N GLU A 79 16.25 -50.26 33.11
CA GLU A 79 15.18 -50.35 34.11
C GLU A 79 15.48 -51.39 35.20
N SER A 80 16.01 -52.56 34.82
CA SER A 80 16.39 -53.61 35.78
C SER A 80 17.62 -53.24 36.61
N THR A 81 18.60 -52.58 36.01
CA THR A 81 19.91 -52.34 36.65
C THR A 81 19.95 -51.02 37.43
N TYR A 82 19.34 -49.96 36.89
CA TYR A 82 19.39 -48.60 37.42
C TYR A 82 18.03 -47.87 37.29
N PRO A 83 17.03 -48.21 38.12
CA PRO A 83 15.67 -47.68 37.99
C PRO A 83 15.59 -46.14 38.03
N ASP A 84 16.36 -45.50 38.91
CA ASP A 84 16.35 -44.04 39.04
C ASP A 84 16.90 -43.34 37.78
N ILE A 85 17.93 -43.92 37.16
CA ILE A 85 18.53 -43.41 35.92
C ILE A 85 17.59 -43.68 34.75
N PHE A 86 16.92 -44.83 34.72
CA PHE A 86 15.97 -45.19 33.67
C PHE A 86 14.90 -44.13 33.47
N TYR A 87 14.23 -43.68 34.54
CA TYR A 87 13.18 -42.66 34.42
C TYR A 87 13.72 -41.36 33.84
N LEU A 88 14.89 -40.91 34.29
CA LEU A 88 15.52 -39.70 33.76
C LEU A 88 15.85 -39.82 32.27
N VAL A 89 16.52 -40.91 31.87
CA VAL A 89 16.91 -41.13 30.47
C VAL A 89 15.67 -41.31 29.59
N LYS A 90 14.65 -42.04 30.06
CA LYS A 90 13.38 -42.20 29.36
C LYS A 90 12.70 -40.86 29.08
N THR A 91 12.66 -39.97 30.06
CA THR A 91 12.12 -38.62 29.88
C THR A 91 12.92 -37.81 28.85
N ILE A 92 14.25 -37.87 28.89
CA ILE A 92 15.12 -37.18 27.91
C ILE A 92 14.87 -37.71 26.50
N VAL A 93 14.88 -39.03 26.31
CA VAL A 93 14.65 -39.69 25.02
C VAL A 93 13.26 -39.36 24.49
N TYR A 94 12.22 -39.41 25.34
CA TYR A 94 10.87 -39.03 24.97
C TYR A 94 10.77 -37.59 24.44
N HIS A 95 11.39 -36.64 25.16
CA HIS A 95 11.41 -35.24 24.70
C HIS A 95 12.21 -35.06 23.42
N PHE A 96 13.31 -35.80 23.24
CA PHE A 96 14.10 -35.76 22.01
C PHE A 96 13.29 -36.27 20.81
N ILE A 97 12.63 -37.43 20.94
CA ILE A 97 11.76 -38.00 19.89
C ILE A 97 10.61 -37.03 19.57
N THR A 98 9.96 -36.48 20.60
CA THR A 98 8.83 -35.53 20.43
C THR A 98 9.29 -34.26 19.71
N ASN A 99 10.42 -33.67 20.12
CA ASN A 99 10.97 -32.48 19.47
C ASN A 99 11.37 -32.76 18.02
N PHE A 100 11.95 -33.93 17.76
CA PHE A 100 12.30 -34.36 16.41
C PHE A 100 11.05 -34.50 15.53
N ALA A 101 10.01 -35.20 16.00
CA ALA A 101 8.75 -35.36 15.29
C ALA A 101 8.09 -34.00 14.99
N ASN A 102 8.05 -33.10 15.97
CA ASN A 102 7.53 -31.73 15.79
C ASN A 102 8.35 -30.95 14.74
N SER A 103 9.68 -31.08 14.76
CA SER A 103 10.56 -30.48 13.75
C SER A 103 10.31 -31.04 12.36
N GLN A 104 10.06 -32.35 12.22
CA GLN A 104 9.72 -32.96 10.93
C GLN A 104 8.38 -32.44 10.41
N THR A 105 7.34 -32.41 11.24
CA THR A 105 6.03 -31.85 10.84
C THR A 105 6.15 -30.39 10.41
N ARG A 106 6.97 -29.60 11.10
CA ARG A 106 7.24 -28.20 10.70
C ARG A 106 7.95 -28.12 9.35
N ASN A 107 8.95 -28.96 9.12
CA ASN A 107 9.69 -28.97 7.85
C ASN A 107 8.80 -29.37 6.67
N ILE A 108 7.93 -30.37 6.84
CA ILE A 108 6.95 -30.76 5.80
C ILE A 108 6.04 -29.58 5.44
N LYS A 109 5.50 -28.89 6.45
CA LYS A 109 4.67 -27.69 6.21
C LYS A 109 5.45 -26.59 5.46
N LEU A 110 6.71 -26.37 5.81
CA LEU A 110 7.56 -25.40 5.12
C LEU A 110 7.85 -25.84 3.67
N GLU A 111 8.03 -27.13 3.40
CA GLU A 111 8.18 -27.64 2.03
C GLU A 111 6.91 -27.41 1.20
N ASP A 112 5.74 -27.69 1.77
CA ASP A 112 4.44 -27.41 1.13
C ASP A 112 4.27 -25.91 0.82
N GLU A 113 4.56 -25.04 1.79
CA GLU A 113 4.53 -23.57 1.61
C GLU A 113 5.52 -23.10 0.53
N ILE A 114 6.72 -23.67 0.49
CA ILE A 114 7.72 -23.37 -0.54
C ILE A 114 7.21 -23.77 -1.92
N ASP A 115 6.54 -24.91 -2.06
CA ASP A 115 6.02 -25.37 -3.34
C ASP A 115 4.80 -24.54 -3.80
N GLU A 116 3.93 -24.12 -2.87
CA GLU A 116 2.87 -23.14 -3.16
C GLU A 116 3.46 -21.80 -3.63
N LEU A 117 4.50 -21.30 -2.97
CA LEU A 117 5.18 -20.06 -3.36
C LEU A 117 5.84 -20.18 -4.74
N LYS A 118 6.47 -21.33 -5.06
CA LYS A 118 7.01 -21.58 -6.40
C LYS A 118 5.91 -21.56 -7.47
N GLN A 119 4.77 -22.19 -7.21
CA GLN A 119 3.64 -22.18 -8.15
C GLN A 119 3.08 -20.76 -8.35
N SER A 120 2.94 -20.00 -7.27
CA SER A 120 2.51 -18.60 -7.31
C SER A 120 3.49 -17.72 -8.10
N LEU A 121 4.80 -17.93 -7.91
CA LEU A 121 5.85 -17.23 -8.65
C LEU A 121 5.79 -17.53 -10.16
N VAL A 122 5.56 -18.79 -10.54
CA VAL A 122 5.37 -19.17 -11.95
C VAL A 122 4.13 -18.50 -12.55
N SER A 123 3.02 -18.44 -11.81
CA SER A 123 1.80 -17.74 -12.27
C SER A 123 2.03 -16.24 -12.46
N ARG A 124 2.64 -15.58 -11.47
CA ARG A 124 2.96 -14.14 -11.55
C ARG A 124 3.93 -13.82 -12.67
N LYS A 125 4.92 -14.69 -12.91
CA LYS A 125 5.84 -14.54 -14.03
C LYS A 125 5.08 -14.53 -15.36
N LYS A 126 4.13 -15.45 -15.53
CA LYS A 126 3.28 -15.52 -16.73
C LYS A 126 2.41 -14.27 -16.88
N GLU A 127 1.78 -13.81 -15.80
CA GLU A 127 0.98 -12.56 -15.83
C GLU A 127 1.84 -11.35 -16.23
N THR A 128 3.10 -11.29 -15.76
CA THR A 128 4.04 -10.22 -16.11
C THR A 128 4.42 -10.28 -17.59
N GLU A 129 4.66 -11.49 -18.13
CA GLU A 129 4.91 -11.71 -19.56
C GLU A 129 3.71 -11.28 -20.41
N ASP A 130 2.48 -11.59 -19.98
CA ASP A 130 1.24 -11.18 -20.67
C ASP A 130 1.05 -9.66 -20.67
N VAL A 131 1.34 -8.99 -19.54
CA VAL A 131 1.30 -7.52 -19.43
C VAL A 131 2.34 -6.86 -20.32
N LEU A 132 3.57 -7.40 -20.37
CA LEU A 132 4.63 -6.89 -21.23
C LEU A 132 4.21 -6.97 -22.71
N ALA A 133 3.68 -8.11 -23.14
CA ALA A 133 3.18 -8.31 -24.50
C ALA A 133 2.03 -7.33 -24.84
N ALA A 134 1.13 -7.06 -23.88
CA ALA A 134 0.07 -6.08 -24.07
C ALA A 134 0.60 -4.64 -24.17
N ALA A 135 1.64 -4.30 -23.40
CA ALA A 135 2.30 -2.99 -23.45
C ALA A 135 3.00 -2.76 -24.80
N GLU A 136 3.72 -3.76 -25.30
CA GLU A 136 4.36 -3.72 -26.63
C GLU A 136 3.32 -3.52 -27.75
N ALA A 137 2.19 -4.23 -27.68
CA ALA A 137 1.10 -4.07 -28.64
C ALA A 137 0.47 -2.66 -28.60
N LEU A 138 0.33 -2.08 -27.40
CA LEU A 138 -0.14 -0.71 -27.23
C LEU A 138 0.85 0.33 -27.75
N GLU A 139 2.15 0.12 -27.52
CA GLU A 139 3.20 1.00 -28.05
C GLU A 139 3.18 1.02 -29.58
N PHE A 140 3.11 -0.15 -30.21
CA PHE A 140 2.99 -0.26 -31.67
C PHE A 140 1.77 0.50 -32.20
N ARG A 141 0.60 0.32 -31.56
CA ARG A 141 -0.62 1.04 -31.95
C ARG A 141 -0.51 2.56 -31.73
N ALA A 142 0.16 3.00 -30.68
CA ALA A 142 0.40 4.41 -30.43
C ALA A 142 1.32 5.04 -31.50
N GLN A 143 2.33 4.30 -31.97
CA GLN A 143 3.18 4.72 -33.07
C GLN A 143 2.39 4.84 -34.38
N GLU A 144 1.53 3.87 -34.70
CA GLU A 144 0.63 3.92 -35.88
C GLU A 144 -0.28 5.16 -35.84
N LEU A 145 -0.94 5.42 -34.72
CA LEU A 145 -1.81 6.59 -34.54
C LEU A 145 -1.03 7.90 -34.63
N THR A 146 0.22 7.92 -34.17
CA THR A 146 1.09 9.10 -34.27
C THR A 146 1.44 9.39 -35.73
N GLN A 147 1.78 8.35 -36.52
CA GLN A 147 2.04 8.49 -37.95
C GLN A 147 0.79 8.97 -38.71
N GLU A 148 -0.39 8.41 -38.39
CA GLU A 148 -1.66 8.82 -38.99
C GLU A 148 -1.99 10.29 -38.66
N ARG A 149 -1.81 10.70 -37.40
CA ARG A 149 -1.97 12.09 -36.98
C ARG A 149 -1.04 13.02 -37.75
N ASP A 150 0.22 12.66 -37.90
CA ASP A 150 1.21 13.49 -38.60
C ASP A 150 0.89 13.62 -40.09
N PHE A 151 0.41 12.54 -40.71
CA PHE A 151 -0.09 12.57 -42.08
C PHE A 151 -1.29 13.50 -42.24
N LEU A 152 -2.31 13.36 -41.39
CA LEU A 152 -3.50 14.21 -41.42
C LEU A 152 -3.16 15.68 -41.12
N SER A 153 -2.20 15.94 -40.23
CA SER A 153 -1.75 17.29 -39.93
C SER A 153 -1.07 17.95 -41.13
N GLN A 154 -0.28 17.19 -41.91
CA GLN A 154 0.31 17.69 -43.16
C GLN A 154 -0.75 17.96 -44.23
N GLU A 155 -1.75 17.10 -44.34
CA GLU A 155 -2.86 17.28 -45.28
C GLU A 155 -3.70 18.52 -44.95
N LEU A 156 -3.97 18.74 -43.66
CA LEU A 156 -4.69 19.91 -43.17
C LEU A 156 -3.91 21.21 -43.45
N GLU A 157 -2.60 21.21 -43.24
CA GLU A 157 -1.77 22.39 -43.53
C GLU A 157 -1.75 22.72 -45.03
N LYS A 158 -1.64 21.70 -45.91
CA LYS A 158 -1.76 21.90 -47.37
C LYS A 158 -3.12 22.51 -47.74
N ALA A 159 -4.21 22.00 -47.19
CA ALA A 159 -5.54 22.53 -47.47
C ALA A 159 -5.70 23.98 -46.97
N ARG A 160 -5.06 24.30 -45.84
CA ARG A 160 -5.04 25.66 -45.28
C ARG A 160 -4.26 26.62 -46.18
N ASP A 161 -3.11 26.22 -46.69
CA ASP A 161 -2.31 27.01 -47.64
C ASP A 161 -3.07 27.25 -48.95
N GLU A 162 -3.72 26.21 -49.48
CA GLU A 162 -4.57 26.34 -50.68
C GLU A 162 -5.72 27.32 -50.47
N LEU A 163 -6.40 27.26 -49.32
CA LEU A 163 -7.49 28.18 -48.97
C LEU A 163 -6.98 29.62 -48.77
N ALA A 164 -5.81 29.78 -48.16
CA ALA A 164 -5.17 31.09 -47.98
C ALA A 164 -4.86 31.74 -49.35
N ASN A 165 -4.30 30.97 -50.28
CA ASN A 165 -4.03 31.43 -51.65
C ASN A 165 -5.32 31.83 -52.38
N GLN A 166 -6.42 31.08 -52.21
CA GLN A 166 -7.72 31.44 -52.79
C GLN A 166 -8.28 32.74 -52.19
N LEU A 167 -8.14 32.94 -50.88
CA LEU A 167 -8.57 34.17 -50.22
C LEU A 167 -7.76 35.38 -50.69
N GLU A 168 -6.45 35.24 -50.85
CA GLU A 168 -5.60 36.30 -51.40
C GLU A 168 -6.02 36.68 -52.83
N HIS A 169 -6.24 35.67 -53.69
CA HIS A 169 -6.72 35.90 -55.05
C HIS A 169 -8.06 36.65 -55.10
N LEU A 170 -9.02 36.25 -54.27
CA LEU A 170 -10.33 36.92 -54.18
C LEU A 170 -10.23 38.33 -53.59
N GLN A 171 -9.29 38.59 -52.68
CA GLN A 171 -9.04 39.94 -52.16
C GLN A 171 -8.48 40.86 -53.24
N ASP A 172 -7.55 40.37 -54.06
CA ASP A 172 -7.01 41.11 -55.19
C ASP A 172 -8.09 41.41 -56.25
N GLU A 173 -8.95 40.44 -56.59
CA GLU A 173 -10.10 40.69 -57.47
C GLU A 173 -11.04 41.75 -56.90
N ASN A 174 -11.41 41.63 -55.62
CA ASN A 174 -12.27 42.60 -54.94
C ASN A 174 -11.66 44.01 -54.95
N LYS A 175 -10.34 44.12 -54.79
CA LYS A 175 -9.62 45.40 -54.87
C LYS A 175 -9.73 46.01 -56.27
N VAL A 176 -9.56 45.21 -57.32
CA VAL A 176 -9.76 45.65 -58.72
C VAL A 176 -11.19 46.14 -58.96
N TYR A 177 -12.19 45.39 -58.46
CA TYR A 177 -13.59 45.82 -58.57
C TYR A 177 -13.87 47.11 -57.80
N LEU A 178 -13.31 47.25 -56.60
CA LEU A 178 -13.42 48.46 -55.78
C LEU A 178 -12.82 49.68 -56.50
N ASP A 179 -11.61 49.55 -57.05
CA ASP A 179 -10.96 50.62 -57.82
C ASP A 179 -11.79 51.03 -59.05
N LYS A 180 -12.42 50.05 -59.71
CA LYS A 180 -13.33 50.31 -60.83
C LYS A 180 -14.60 51.05 -60.39
N ILE A 181 -15.20 50.68 -59.25
CA ILE A 181 -16.35 51.39 -58.67
C ILE A 181 -15.97 52.82 -58.29
N ILE A 182 -14.81 53.02 -57.66
CA ILE A 182 -14.30 54.35 -57.30
C ILE A 182 -14.11 55.20 -58.56
N SER A 183 -13.50 54.65 -59.60
CA SER A 183 -13.30 55.33 -60.88
C SER A 183 -14.62 55.75 -61.53
N LEU A 184 -15.59 54.83 -61.62
CA LEU A 184 -16.92 55.11 -62.19
C LEU A 184 -17.68 56.15 -61.35
N SER A 185 -17.56 56.07 -60.02
CA SER A 185 -18.18 57.01 -59.09
C SER A 185 -17.56 58.40 -59.19
N LYS A 186 -16.24 58.50 -59.40
CA LYS A 186 -15.53 59.76 -59.64
C LYS A 186 -15.93 60.40 -60.98
N GLN A 187 -16.07 59.60 -62.04
CA GLN A 187 -16.60 60.07 -63.33
C GLN A 187 -18.06 60.57 -63.21
N ALA A 188 -18.90 59.88 -62.43
CA ALA A 188 -20.28 60.32 -62.18
C ALA A 188 -20.34 61.62 -61.35
N ALA A 189 -19.44 61.78 -60.37
CA ALA A 189 -19.32 62.99 -59.56
C ALA A 189 -18.79 64.20 -60.37
N GLU A 190 -17.82 63.99 -61.25
CA GLU A 190 -17.29 65.03 -62.14
C GLU A 190 -18.33 65.49 -63.19
N ASN A 191 -19.23 64.61 -63.60
CA ASN A 191 -20.34 64.94 -64.50
C ASN A 191 -21.54 65.63 -63.81
N SER A 192 -21.56 65.76 -62.48
CA SER A 192 -22.70 66.31 -61.72
C SER A 192 -22.46 67.71 -61.12
N VAL A 193 -21.39 68.41 -61.50
CA VAL A 193 -21.17 69.80 -61.07
C VAL A 193 -21.82 70.79 -62.05
N ASN A 194 -23.06 71.17 -61.74
CA ASN A 194 -23.60 72.50 -62.03
C ASN A 194 -24.41 72.98 -60.80
N PRO A 195 -24.29 74.25 -60.35
CA PRO A 195 -24.67 74.63 -58.99
C PRO A 195 -26.06 75.26 -58.92
N SER A 196 -26.96 74.70 -58.11
CA SER A 196 -28.20 75.39 -57.71
C SER A 196 -28.76 74.86 -56.38
N SER A 197 -28.67 75.73 -55.37
CA SER A 197 -29.72 76.08 -54.39
C SER A 197 -30.51 75.02 -53.59
N ALA A 198 -30.54 75.31 -52.28
CA ALA A 198 -31.65 75.18 -51.34
C ALA A 198 -31.85 73.84 -50.58
N SER A 199 -31.47 73.89 -49.30
CA SER A 199 -32.04 73.19 -48.13
C SER A 199 -33.58 73.30 -48.05
N PRO A 200 -34.34 72.49 -47.25
CA PRO A 200 -33.94 71.79 -46.02
C PRO A 200 -34.50 70.35 -45.85
N ASP A 201 -33.90 69.54 -44.96
CA ASP A 201 -34.64 68.94 -43.84
C ASP A 201 -33.72 68.10 -42.94
N ARG A 202 -33.68 68.52 -41.67
CA ARG A 202 -33.04 67.79 -40.57
C ARG A 202 -33.95 66.63 -40.17
N LYS A 203 -33.46 65.40 -40.29
CA LYS A 203 -33.92 64.29 -39.45
C LYS A 203 -32.77 63.84 -38.59
N ASP A 204 -32.95 64.06 -37.30
CA ASP A 204 -32.09 63.61 -36.21
C ASP A 204 -31.87 62.09 -36.28
N ILE A 205 -30.71 61.67 -36.76
CA ILE A 205 -30.20 60.32 -36.54
C ILE A 205 -29.23 60.44 -35.36
N ILE A 206 -29.79 60.10 -34.20
CA ILE A 206 -29.13 59.94 -32.92
C ILE A 206 -27.86 59.09 -33.10
N PRO A 207 -26.65 59.59 -32.75
CA PRO A 207 -25.49 58.74 -32.63
C PRO A 207 -25.71 57.82 -31.43
N ARG A 208 -25.94 56.54 -31.71
CA ARG A 208 -26.05 55.48 -30.71
C ARG A 208 -24.67 55.30 -30.07
N ASN A 209 -24.48 56.02 -28.98
CA ASN A 209 -23.38 55.86 -28.04
C ASN A 209 -23.21 54.36 -27.70
N PRO A 210 -22.01 53.76 -27.86
CA PRO A 210 -21.72 52.44 -27.30
C PRO A 210 -21.46 52.60 -25.79
N SER A 211 -22.49 52.98 -25.05
CA SER A 211 -22.44 53.12 -23.59
C SER A 211 -23.22 52.00 -22.92
N LYS A 212 -22.98 50.75 -23.33
CA LYS A 212 -23.10 49.64 -22.38
C LYS A 212 -21.72 49.46 -21.76
N LYS A 213 -21.45 50.25 -20.72
CA LYS A 213 -20.67 49.75 -19.60
C LYS A 213 -21.38 48.48 -19.16
N VAL A 214 -20.94 47.34 -19.69
CA VAL A 214 -21.05 46.07 -19.00
C VAL A 214 -20.35 46.34 -17.68
N VAL A 215 -21.14 46.69 -16.67
CA VAL A 215 -20.77 46.43 -15.30
C VAL A 215 -20.61 44.92 -15.30
N MET A 216 -19.38 44.47 -15.57
CA MET A 216 -18.89 43.23 -15.05
C MET A 216 -19.11 43.39 -13.56
N LYS A 217 -20.26 42.92 -13.09
CA LYS A 217 -20.32 42.34 -11.76
C LYS A 217 -19.21 41.33 -11.82
N SER A 218 -18.05 41.73 -11.26
CA SER A 218 -17.05 40.83 -10.75
C SER A 218 -17.85 39.81 -9.97
N ARG A 219 -18.22 38.71 -10.63
CA ARG A 219 -18.65 37.50 -9.97
C ARG A 219 -17.44 37.22 -9.10
N MET A 220 -17.59 37.47 -7.80
CA MET A 220 -16.64 36.98 -6.82
C MET A 220 -16.32 35.54 -7.21
N PRO A 221 -15.04 35.13 -7.22
CA PRO A 221 -14.68 33.79 -7.62
C PRO A 221 -15.56 32.85 -6.81
N ILE A 222 -16.41 32.08 -7.47
CA ILE A 222 -17.15 31.01 -6.82
C ILE A 222 -16.05 30.07 -6.38
N THR A 223 -15.67 30.15 -5.11
CA THR A 223 -14.70 29.27 -4.49
C THR A 223 -15.21 27.86 -4.73
N LYS A 224 -14.51 27.08 -5.55
CA LYS A 224 -14.88 25.69 -5.84
C LYS A 224 -14.76 24.90 -4.55
N ASP A 225 -15.85 24.69 -3.85
CA ASP A 225 -15.85 23.78 -2.70
C ASP A 225 -15.87 22.34 -3.23
N LEU A 226 -14.82 21.59 -2.93
CA LEU A 226 -14.71 20.19 -3.33
C LEU A 226 -15.64 19.35 -2.45
N THR A 227 -16.43 18.49 -3.08
CA THR A 227 -17.13 17.41 -2.37
C THR A 227 -16.10 16.40 -1.83
N LEU A 228 -16.46 15.63 -0.80
CA LEU A 228 -15.58 14.59 -0.25
C LEU A 228 -15.04 13.64 -1.34
N LYS A 229 -15.91 13.21 -2.27
CA LYS A 229 -15.52 12.35 -3.38
C LYS A 229 -14.48 13.01 -4.29
N GLN A 230 -14.71 14.26 -4.69
CA GLN A 230 -13.77 15.01 -5.52
C GLN A 230 -12.43 15.23 -4.80
N LEU A 231 -12.46 15.53 -3.50
CA LEU A 231 -11.25 15.68 -2.71
C LEU A 231 -10.44 14.38 -2.68
N LYS A 232 -11.09 13.23 -2.42
CA LYS A 232 -10.43 11.92 -2.46
C LYS A 232 -9.86 11.59 -3.83
N GLU A 233 -10.61 11.84 -4.90
CA GLU A 233 -10.13 11.64 -6.28
C GLU A 233 -8.89 12.49 -6.59
N VAL A 234 -8.86 13.74 -6.11
CA VAL A 234 -7.69 14.63 -6.27
C VAL A 234 -6.50 14.15 -5.44
N ILE A 235 -6.71 13.76 -4.19
CA ILE A 235 -5.65 13.22 -3.31
C ILE A 235 -5.04 11.95 -3.90
N GLU A 236 -5.86 11.04 -4.41
CA GLU A 236 -5.40 9.81 -5.05
C GLU A 236 -4.56 10.11 -6.32
N ASP A 237 -4.98 11.08 -7.13
CA ASP A 237 -4.24 11.52 -8.31
C ASP A 237 -2.89 12.15 -7.93
N ILE A 238 -2.83 12.90 -6.82
CA ILE A 238 -1.57 13.46 -6.29
C ILE A 238 -0.61 12.34 -5.88
N TYR A 239 -1.05 11.35 -5.11
CA TYR A 239 -0.22 10.21 -4.73
C TYR A 239 0.29 9.43 -5.94
N ALA A 240 -0.58 9.13 -6.90
CA ALA A 240 -0.20 8.40 -8.11
C ALA A 240 0.86 9.15 -8.95
N CYS A 241 0.74 10.48 -9.04
CA CYS A 241 1.74 11.31 -9.72
C CYS A 241 3.03 11.43 -8.91
N LYS A 242 2.94 11.53 -7.58
CA LYS A 242 4.08 11.63 -6.66
C LYS A 242 5.01 10.43 -6.76
N ILE A 243 4.46 9.22 -6.76
CA ILE A 243 5.25 7.98 -6.88
C ILE A 243 6.15 8.01 -8.13
N ARG A 244 5.59 8.40 -9.28
CA ARG A 244 6.35 8.51 -10.54
C ARG A 244 7.37 9.65 -10.50
N PHE A 245 7.05 10.74 -9.82
CA PHE A 245 7.96 11.86 -9.67
C PHE A 245 9.15 11.51 -8.79
N ASP A 246 8.94 10.81 -7.68
CA ASP A 246 10.00 10.38 -6.77
C ASP A 246 10.91 9.34 -7.40
N GLU A 247 10.35 8.42 -8.19
CA GLU A 247 11.12 7.50 -9.02
C GLU A 247 12.02 8.25 -10.00
N LYS A 248 11.49 9.27 -10.69
CA LYS A 248 12.29 10.12 -11.57
C LYS A 248 13.38 10.87 -10.81
N CYS A 249 13.10 11.41 -9.62
CA CYS A 249 14.10 12.08 -8.80
C CYS A 249 15.23 11.13 -8.42
N ARG A 250 14.91 9.89 -8.05
CA ARG A 250 15.89 8.85 -7.78
C ARG A 250 16.76 8.53 -9.00
N GLU A 251 16.16 8.42 -10.19
CA GLU A 251 16.89 8.18 -11.44
C GLU A 251 17.80 9.36 -11.83
N THR A 252 17.34 10.60 -11.64
CA THR A 252 18.07 11.82 -11.99
C THR A 252 18.99 12.33 -10.88
N ARG A 253 19.05 11.64 -9.73
CA ARG A 253 19.80 12.03 -8.53
C ARG A 253 19.41 13.42 -8.02
N GLN A 254 18.11 13.68 -7.99
CA GLN A 254 17.52 14.88 -7.41
C GLN A 254 16.89 14.55 -6.06
N ALA A 255 16.82 15.55 -5.17
CA ALA A 255 16.22 15.39 -3.86
C ALA A 255 14.71 15.18 -4.00
N ARG A 256 14.15 14.30 -3.18
CA ARG A 256 12.72 14.04 -3.11
C ARG A 256 12.02 15.22 -2.40
N GLU A 257 11.05 15.82 -3.07
CA GLU A 257 10.19 16.87 -2.48
C GLU A 257 9.30 16.29 -1.37
N THR A 258 8.91 17.08 -0.37
CA THR A 258 7.83 16.66 0.56
C THR A 258 6.49 16.59 -0.18
N MET A 259 5.48 15.90 0.39
CA MET A 259 4.12 15.91 -0.15
C MET A 259 3.54 17.33 -0.29
N GLU A 260 3.84 18.24 0.65
CA GLU A 260 3.40 19.64 0.57
C GLU A 260 4.06 20.37 -0.62
N GLN A 261 5.38 20.27 -0.75
CA GLN A 261 6.12 20.86 -1.87
C GLN A 261 5.63 20.30 -3.20
N TYR A 262 5.45 18.98 -3.26
CA TYR A 262 4.97 18.32 -4.46
C TYR A 262 3.54 18.69 -4.81
N LEU A 263 2.67 18.97 -3.84
CA LEU A 263 1.32 19.49 -4.12
C LEU A 263 1.38 20.77 -4.96
N TYR A 264 2.31 21.68 -4.66
CA TYR A 264 2.54 22.87 -5.48
C TYR A 264 3.09 22.52 -6.87
N THR A 265 4.07 21.62 -6.94
CA THR A 265 4.64 21.12 -8.20
C THR A 265 3.56 20.50 -9.10
N TYR A 266 2.73 19.62 -8.55
CA TYR A 266 1.60 18.97 -9.20
C TYR A 266 0.59 19.99 -9.74
N LEU A 267 0.16 20.95 -8.91
CA LEU A 267 -0.78 21.99 -9.34
C LEU A 267 -0.18 22.88 -10.44
N ASN A 268 1.11 23.19 -10.34
CA ASN A 268 1.82 23.96 -11.36
C ASN A 268 1.90 23.21 -12.69
N GLN A 269 2.22 21.92 -12.68
CA GLN A 269 2.24 21.07 -13.88
C GLN A 269 0.84 20.92 -14.49
N LYS A 270 -0.20 20.77 -13.66
CA LYS A 270 -1.57 20.53 -14.12
C LYS A 270 -2.27 21.78 -14.67
N TYR A 271 -1.99 22.96 -14.12
CA TYR A 271 -2.72 24.19 -14.46
C TYR A 271 -1.87 25.30 -15.07
N GLY A 272 -0.58 25.41 -14.73
CA GLY A 272 0.37 26.43 -15.22
C GLY A 272 0.08 27.89 -14.85
N LEU A 273 -1.15 28.22 -14.44
CA LEU A 273 -1.60 29.58 -14.09
C LEU A 273 -1.63 29.77 -12.57
N LYS A 274 -0.86 30.74 -12.05
CA LYS A 274 -0.77 31.05 -10.61
C LYS A 274 -2.14 31.28 -9.92
N SER A 275 -3.10 31.89 -10.62
CA SER A 275 -4.44 32.09 -10.10
C SER A 275 -5.21 30.78 -9.88
N LEU A 276 -5.08 29.82 -10.81
CA LEU A 276 -5.71 28.51 -10.70
C LEU A 276 -5.03 27.67 -9.63
N ILE A 277 -3.69 27.72 -9.55
CA ILE A 277 -2.92 27.03 -8.50
C ILE A 277 -3.42 27.48 -7.12
N ASN A 278 -3.51 28.80 -6.89
CA ASN A 278 -4.00 29.35 -5.61
C ASN A 278 -5.46 28.98 -5.32
N GLU A 279 -6.33 28.99 -6.34
CA GLU A 279 -7.74 28.58 -6.19
C GLU A 279 -7.84 27.12 -5.77
N TRP A 280 -7.16 26.21 -6.47
CA TRP A 280 -7.18 24.78 -6.20
C TRP A 280 -6.51 24.43 -4.88
N PHE A 281 -5.37 25.04 -4.57
CA PHE A 281 -4.72 24.87 -3.27
C PHE A 281 -5.68 25.25 -2.13
N GLY A 282 -6.29 26.44 -2.19
CA GLY A 282 -7.25 26.86 -1.18
C GLY A 282 -8.48 25.96 -1.09
N SER A 283 -8.96 25.42 -2.21
CA SER A 283 -10.07 24.47 -2.25
C SER A 283 -9.72 23.11 -1.63
N ILE A 284 -8.51 22.61 -1.86
CA ILE A 284 -7.99 21.39 -1.23
C ILE A 284 -7.83 21.61 0.27
N THR A 285 -7.20 22.70 0.71
CA THR A 285 -7.04 23.02 2.14
C THR A 285 -8.37 23.13 2.87
N ARG A 286 -9.37 23.83 2.29
CA ARG A 286 -10.72 23.90 2.88
C ARG A 286 -11.41 22.53 2.92
N GLY A 287 -11.21 21.72 1.88
CA GLY A 287 -11.71 20.35 1.83
C GLY A 287 -11.12 19.50 2.95
N ILE A 288 -9.80 19.54 3.14
CA ILE A 288 -9.10 18.81 4.20
C ILE A 288 -9.64 19.25 5.57
N GLN A 289 -9.68 20.55 5.84
CA GLN A 289 -10.20 21.08 7.11
C GLN A 289 -11.64 20.64 7.40
N ARG A 290 -12.46 20.53 6.35
CA ARG A 290 -13.87 20.13 6.48
C ARG A 290 -14.05 18.64 6.76
N TYR A 291 -13.21 17.78 6.20
CA TYR A 291 -13.45 16.34 6.18
C TYR A 291 -12.50 15.51 7.05
N GLN A 292 -11.34 16.07 7.47
CA GLN A 292 -10.32 15.35 8.25
C GLN A 292 -10.85 14.73 9.56
N ASP A 293 -11.84 15.33 10.23
CA ASP A 293 -12.39 14.80 11.49
C ASP A 293 -13.39 13.64 11.28
N SER A 294 -13.81 13.42 10.01
CA SER A 294 -14.87 12.46 9.66
C SER A 294 -14.39 11.35 8.72
N ASP A 295 -13.26 11.55 8.05
CA ASP A 295 -12.73 10.63 7.06
C ASP A 295 -11.22 10.42 7.27
N ALA A 296 -10.86 9.18 7.60
CA ALA A 296 -9.51 8.83 8.02
C ALA A 296 -8.45 9.03 6.91
N GLU A 297 -8.83 8.85 5.64
CA GLU A 297 -7.89 9.06 4.52
C GLU A 297 -7.56 10.56 4.34
N ILE A 298 -8.57 11.42 4.55
CA ILE A 298 -8.36 12.87 4.54
C ILE A 298 -7.53 13.29 5.76
N ALA A 299 -7.77 12.68 6.91
CA ALA A 299 -6.96 12.89 8.11
C ALA A 299 -5.50 12.53 7.86
N LEU A 300 -5.23 11.33 7.33
CA LEU A 300 -3.89 10.87 6.98
C LEU A 300 -3.20 11.84 6.03
N PHE A 301 -3.85 12.24 4.93
CA PHE A 301 -3.28 13.20 3.99
C PHE A 301 -2.98 14.56 4.64
N SER A 302 -3.85 15.04 5.54
CA SER A 302 -3.62 16.25 6.34
C SER A 302 -2.35 16.14 7.19
N LYS A 303 -2.11 14.96 7.78
CA LYS A 303 -0.95 14.68 8.64
C LYS A 303 0.35 14.56 7.86
N ILE A 304 0.30 13.94 6.69
CA ILE A 304 1.45 13.84 5.78
C ILE A 304 1.88 15.22 5.27
N ILE A 305 0.93 16.06 4.82
CA ILE A 305 1.24 17.44 4.40
C ILE A 305 1.87 18.27 5.52
N LYS A 306 1.52 17.99 6.78
CA LYS A 306 2.04 18.71 7.95
C LYS A 306 3.32 18.10 8.52
N HIS A 307 3.92 17.13 7.85
CA HIS A 307 5.13 16.45 8.31
C HIS A 307 4.93 15.83 9.71
N GLN A 308 3.76 15.23 9.95
CA GLN A 308 3.43 14.56 11.23
C GLN A 308 3.41 13.04 11.09
N VAL A 309 3.28 12.54 9.86
CA VAL A 309 3.24 11.13 9.48
C VAL A 309 3.99 10.99 8.16
N ASP A 310 4.74 9.90 8.00
CA ASP A 310 5.47 9.58 6.77
C ASP A 310 4.54 9.30 5.58
N GLU A 311 5.03 9.54 4.37
CA GLU A 311 4.26 9.30 3.15
C GLU A 311 3.95 7.81 2.92
N GLU A 312 4.86 6.92 3.34
CA GLU A 312 4.76 5.47 3.15
C GLU A 312 3.67 4.82 4.02
N PHE A 313 3.27 5.45 5.13
CA PHE A 313 2.16 4.96 5.97
C PHE A 313 0.82 4.85 5.23
N ARG A 314 0.67 5.54 4.08
CA ARG A 314 -0.45 5.31 3.17
C ARG A 314 -0.59 3.85 2.74
N ASP A 315 0.52 3.15 2.53
CA ASP A 315 0.50 1.77 2.07
C ASP A 315 -0.05 0.85 3.16
N VAL A 316 0.17 1.18 4.44
CA VAL A 316 -0.45 0.50 5.58
C VAL A 316 -1.97 0.67 5.53
N PHE A 317 -2.48 1.88 5.25
CA PHE A 317 -3.90 2.14 5.06
C PHE A 317 -4.51 1.32 3.92
N VAL A 318 -3.82 1.22 2.78
CA VAL A 318 -4.27 0.42 1.63
C VAL A 318 -4.34 -1.07 2.01
N GLN A 319 -3.29 -1.60 2.63
CA GLN A 319 -3.23 -2.99 3.07
C GLN A 319 -4.28 -3.32 4.14
N LEU A 320 -4.53 -2.42 5.08
CA LEU A 320 -5.53 -2.59 6.14
C LEU A 320 -6.95 -2.60 5.55
N LYS A 321 -7.26 -1.70 4.60
CA LYS A 321 -8.53 -1.72 3.87
C LYS A 321 -8.76 -3.03 3.13
N ASP A 322 -7.74 -3.53 2.44
CA ASP A 322 -7.81 -4.81 1.73
C ASP A 322 -7.97 -5.98 2.71
N SER A 323 -7.27 -5.96 3.84
CA SER A 323 -7.40 -6.97 4.89
C SER A 323 -8.81 -7.00 5.48
N ILE A 324 -9.39 -5.84 5.80
CA ILE A 324 -10.78 -5.71 6.27
C ILE A 324 -11.77 -6.26 5.24
N LYS A 325 -11.54 -5.98 3.95
CA LYS A 325 -12.35 -6.52 2.85
C LYS A 325 -12.24 -8.04 2.74
N GLN A 326 -11.05 -8.61 2.90
CA GLN A 326 -10.86 -10.06 2.90
C GLN A 326 -11.49 -10.72 4.13
N LEU A 327 -11.36 -10.12 5.32
CA LEU A 327 -12.00 -10.62 6.54
C LEU A 327 -13.53 -10.63 6.41
N LEU A 328 -14.12 -9.59 5.80
CA LEU A 328 -15.55 -9.59 5.47
C LEU A 328 -15.91 -10.73 4.52
N LYS A 329 -15.10 -10.94 3.46
CA LYS A 329 -15.29 -12.05 2.51
C LYS A 329 -15.26 -13.41 3.22
N SER A 330 -14.25 -13.65 4.06
CA SER A 330 -14.10 -14.89 4.83
C SER A 330 -15.25 -15.10 5.80
N SER A 331 -15.71 -14.04 6.48
CA SER A 331 -16.87 -14.08 7.37
C SER A 331 -18.16 -14.47 6.61
N LEU A 332 -18.40 -13.88 5.44
CA LEU A 332 -19.54 -14.22 4.59
C LEU A 332 -19.44 -15.65 4.04
N GLN A 333 -18.25 -16.11 3.66
CA GLN A 333 -18.03 -17.48 3.19
C GLN A 333 -18.28 -18.51 4.29
N ALA A 334 -17.89 -18.21 5.53
CA ALA A 334 -18.18 -19.06 6.69
C ALA A 334 -19.69 -19.11 7.00
N LYS A 335 -20.39 -17.97 6.87
CA LYS A 335 -21.85 -17.87 7.07
C LYS A 335 -22.65 -18.57 5.96
N TYR A 336 -22.12 -18.61 4.73
CA TYR A 336 -22.76 -19.23 3.57
C TYR A 336 -21.83 -20.21 2.84
N PRO A 337 -21.50 -21.39 3.40
CA PRO A 337 -20.48 -22.29 2.84
C PRO A 337 -20.73 -22.80 1.41
N TYR A 338 -21.98 -22.75 0.95
CA TYR A 338 -22.40 -23.24 -0.38
C TYR A 338 -22.63 -22.11 -1.39
N ILE A 339 -22.39 -20.85 -1.03
CA ILE A 339 -22.52 -19.72 -1.96
C ILE A 339 -21.43 -19.81 -3.03
N ARG A 340 -21.78 -19.56 -4.29
CA ARG A 340 -20.82 -19.57 -5.40
C ARG A 340 -20.00 -18.27 -5.39
N GLU A 341 -18.74 -18.33 -5.83
CA GLU A 341 -17.82 -17.19 -5.83
C GLU A 341 -18.40 -15.89 -6.46
N PRO A 342 -19.08 -15.90 -7.62
CA PRO A 342 -19.65 -14.68 -8.19
C PRO A 342 -20.77 -14.08 -7.31
N GLN A 343 -21.57 -14.94 -6.67
CA GLN A 343 -22.65 -14.51 -5.78
C GLN A 343 -22.07 -13.97 -4.47
N LEU A 344 -20.99 -14.57 -3.96
CA LEU A 344 -20.26 -14.09 -2.79
C LEU A 344 -19.73 -12.66 -3.03
N LEU A 345 -19.15 -12.40 -4.20
CA LEU A 345 -18.64 -11.07 -4.55
C LEU A 345 -19.76 -10.03 -4.66
N GLU A 346 -20.93 -10.41 -5.20
CA GLU A 346 -22.11 -9.55 -5.25
C GLU A 346 -22.60 -9.21 -3.82
N THR A 347 -22.75 -10.22 -2.96
CA THR A 347 -23.13 -10.04 -1.55
C THR A 347 -22.11 -9.20 -0.78
N MET A 348 -20.82 -9.40 -1.04
CA MET A 348 -19.76 -8.59 -0.43
C MET A 348 -19.88 -7.12 -0.86
N LYS A 349 -20.11 -6.85 -2.16
CA LYS A 349 -20.31 -5.50 -2.67
C LYS A 349 -21.54 -4.83 -2.08
N GLU A 350 -22.64 -5.58 -1.93
CA GLU A 350 -23.85 -5.12 -1.25
C GLU A 350 -23.56 -4.73 0.20
N LYS A 351 -22.88 -5.60 0.96
CA LYS A 351 -22.47 -5.35 2.35
C LYS A 351 -21.53 -4.15 2.49
N MET A 352 -20.56 -3.99 1.59
CA MET A 352 -19.68 -2.82 1.57
C MET A 352 -20.42 -1.49 1.31
N SER A 353 -21.59 -1.55 0.67
CA SER A 353 -22.44 -0.39 0.39
C SER A 353 -23.58 -0.19 1.42
N SER A 354 -23.70 -1.08 2.41
CA SER A 354 -24.81 -1.13 3.36
C SER A 354 -24.34 -1.29 4.82
N THR A 355 -25.23 -1.75 5.71
CA THR A 355 -24.92 -2.00 7.12
C THR A 355 -24.33 -3.38 7.34
N LEU A 356 -23.44 -3.48 8.33
CA LEU A 356 -22.88 -4.72 8.81
C LEU A 356 -23.61 -5.18 10.07
N ASP A 357 -23.86 -6.48 10.15
CA ASP A 357 -24.44 -7.08 11.34
C ASP A 357 -23.41 -6.99 12.50
N GLU A 358 -23.87 -6.99 13.75
CA GLU A 358 -22.99 -6.85 14.93
C GLU A 358 -21.87 -7.89 14.97
N ASP A 359 -22.20 -9.15 14.66
CA ASP A 359 -21.23 -10.24 14.61
C ASP A 359 -20.22 -10.07 13.46
N GLU A 360 -20.65 -9.49 12.34
CA GLU A 360 -19.80 -9.33 11.15
C GLU A 360 -18.67 -8.35 11.42
N TRP A 361 -18.98 -7.15 11.94
CA TRP A 361 -17.93 -6.15 12.19
C TRP A 361 -17.11 -6.44 13.45
N LYS A 362 -17.70 -7.05 14.50
CA LYS A 362 -16.91 -7.46 15.68
C LYS A 362 -15.87 -8.51 15.34
N ASN A 363 -16.22 -9.49 14.51
CA ASN A 363 -15.26 -10.50 14.06
C ASN A 363 -14.10 -9.88 13.28
N ILE A 364 -14.36 -8.85 12.45
CA ILE A 364 -13.30 -8.11 11.77
C ILE A 364 -12.38 -7.44 12.79
N VAL A 365 -12.93 -6.70 13.76
CA VAL A 365 -12.14 -5.99 14.78
C VAL A 365 -11.30 -6.95 15.62
N LEU A 366 -11.89 -8.05 16.10
CA LEU A 366 -11.20 -9.08 16.89
C LEU A 366 -10.13 -9.86 16.09
N SER A 367 -10.21 -9.85 14.76
CA SER A 367 -9.21 -10.50 13.91
C SER A 367 -7.99 -9.61 13.64
N ILE A 368 -8.14 -8.28 13.76
CA ILE A 368 -7.09 -7.30 13.45
C ILE A 368 -6.32 -6.90 14.71
N PHE A 369 -7.03 -6.73 15.82
CA PHE A 369 -6.50 -6.11 17.03
C PHE A 369 -6.39 -7.10 18.19
N SER A 370 -5.51 -6.80 19.15
CA SER A 370 -5.49 -7.51 20.43
C SER A 370 -6.80 -7.26 21.21
N GLN A 371 -7.08 -8.05 22.24
CA GLN A 371 -8.35 -7.96 22.97
C GLN A 371 -8.62 -6.55 23.55
N GLU A 372 -7.60 -5.92 24.13
CA GLU A 372 -7.71 -4.59 24.75
C GLU A 372 -8.02 -3.50 23.71
N GLU A 373 -7.33 -3.55 22.57
CA GLU A 373 -7.49 -2.63 21.46
C GLU A 373 -8.84 -2.86 20.75
N ALA A 374 -9.23 -4.12 20.57
CA ALA A 374 -10.51 -4.50 20.01
C ALA A 374 -11.68 -3.99 20.86
N ASP A 375 -11.56 -4.03 22.19
CA ASP A 375 -12.57 -3.49 23.11
C ASP A 375 -12.70 -1.96 22.95
N TYR A 376 -11.57 -1.25 22.80
CA TYR A 376 -11.55 0.20 22.56
C TYR A 376 -12.22 0.58 21.23
N VAL A 377 -11.86 -0.10 20.14
CA VAL A 377 -12.44 0.12 18.80
C VAL A 377 -13.93 -0.23 18.80
N THR A 378 -14.30 -1.35 19.43
CA THR A 378 -15.70 -1.79 19.61
C THR A 378 -16.51 -0.75 20.37
N HIS A 379 -15.95 -0.15 21.41
CA HIS A 379 -16.59 0.93 22.16
C HIS A 379 -16.90 2.14 21.24
N HIS A 380 -15.93 2.57 20.45
CA HIS A 380 -16.09 3.71 19.53
C HIS A 380 -17.15 3.44 18.45
N ILE A 381 -17.16 2.26 17.84
CA ILE A 381 -18.19 1.87 16.87
C ILE A 381 -19.59 1.92 17.53
N ASN A 382 -19.70 1.41 18.75
CA ASN A 382 -20.97 1.46 19.49
C ASN A 382 -21.42 2.89 19.82
N GLU A 383 -20.50 3.81 20.14
CA GLU A 383 -20.83 5.22 20.34
C GLU A 383 -21.36 5.87 19.04
N ILE A 384 -20.75 5.57 17.88
CA ILE A 384 -21.25 6.01 16.57
C ILE A 384 -22.69 5.51 16.34
N ILE A 385 -22.95 4.23 16.63
CA ILE A 385 -24.29 3.63 16.52
C ILE A 385 -25.30 4.33 17.46
N LYS A 386 -24.91 4.60 18.71
CA LYS A 386 -25.77 5.30 19.69
C LYS A 386 -26.10 6.72 19.24
N GLN A 387 -25.12 7.48 18.75
CA GLN A 387 -25.33 8.86 18.29
C GLN A 387 -26.34 8.92 17.14
N LYS A 388 -26.31 7.97 16.20
CA LYS A 388 -27.32 7.85 15.14
C LYS A 388 -28.72 7.63 15.69
N SER A 389 -28.85 6.77 16.71
CA SER A 389 -30.14 6.48 17.34
C SER A 389 -30.75 7.76 17.95
N VAL A 390 -29.94 8.58 18.62
CA VAL A 390 -30.39 9.85 19.23
C VAL A 390 -30.82 10.85 18.16
N ASN A 391 -30.01 11.05 17.12
CA ASN A 391 -30.30 11.99 16.03
C ASN A 391 -31.57 11.62 15.23
N SER A 392 -31.85 10.31 15.09
CA SER A 392 -33.08 9.84 14.44
C SER A 392 -34.36 10.18 15.23
N THR A 393 -34.26 10.29 16.56
CA THR A 393 -35.39 10.58 17.44
C THR A 393 -35.79 12.06 17.41
N ILE A 394 -34.84 12.95 17.13
CA ILE A 394 -35.03 14.41 17.15
C ILE A 394 -35.75 14.93 15.89
N THR A 395 -35.68 14.22 14.76
CA THR A 395 -36.22 14.68 13.47
C THR A 395 -37.68 14.28 13.18
N GLY A 396 -38.42 13.84 14.21
CA GLY A 396 -39.87 14.08 14.33
C GLY A 396 -40.85 13.53 13.27
N ARG A 397 -40.44 12.63 12.36
CA ARG A 397 -41.39 11.95 11.46
C ARG A 397 -41.79 10.59 12.03
N ARG A 398 -43.00 10.55 12.63
CA ARG A 398 -43.75 9.35 13.03
C ARG A 398 -43.98 8.43 11.81
N SER A 399 -43.00 7.62 11.43
CA SER A 399 -43.21 6.43 10.60
C SER A 399 -43.31 5.21 11.52
N LYS A 400 -44.49 4.61 11.60
CA LYS A 400 -44.79 3.38 12.34
C LYS A 400 -44.35 2.14 11.54
N THR A 401 -43.06 2.02 11.24
CA THR A 401 -42.47 0.78 10.71
C THR A 401 -41.55 0.17 11.77
N PRO A 402 -41.56 -1.17 11.92
CA PRO A 402 -40.86 -1.86 13.00
C PRO A 402 -39.36 -1.58 12.95
N GLN A 403 -38.81 -1.41 14.14
CA GLN A 403 -37.45 -0.98 14.45
C GLN A 403 -36.39 -1.91 13.87
N ASN A 404 -35.73 -1.49 12.78
CA ASN A 404 -34.37 -1.96 12.54
C ASN A 404 -33.48 -1.31 13.59
N LYS A 405 -32.76 -2.13 14.36
CA LYS A 405 -31.74 -1.62 15.29
C LYS A 405 -30.74 -0.78 14.47
N PRO A 406 -30.27 0.36 14.99
CA PRO A 406 -29.23 1.12 14.32
C PRO A 406 -27.98 0.23 14.22
N GLU A 407 -27.47 0.04 13.00
CA GLU A 407 -26.28 -0.75 12.71
C GLU A 407 -25.18 0.17 12.14
N ALA A 408 -23.93 -0.26 12.28
CA ALA A 408 -22.80 0.42 11.67
C ALA A 408 -22.72 0.08 10.17
N THR A 409 -22.41 1.09 9.35
CA THR A 409 -22.09 0.85 7.93
C THR A 409 -20.66 0.34 7.78
N TYR A 410 -20.38 -0.38 6.70
CA TYR A 410 -19.01 -0.81 6.39
C TYR A 410 -18.02 0.38 6.40
N THR A 411 -18.41 1.51 5.83
CA THR A 411 -17.58 2.73 5.78
C THR A 411 -17.27 3.29 7.17
N GLU A 412 -18.21 3.21 8.12
CA GLU A 412 -17.97 3.70 9.49
C GLU A 412 -17.08 2.77 10.28
N VAL A 413 -17.28 1.45 10.15
CA VAL A 413 -16.38 0.47 10.75
C VAL A 413 -14.98 0.66 10.20
N LEU A 414 -14.86 0.77 8.87
CA LEU A 414 -13.58 1.02 8.21
C LEU A 414 -12.93 2.32 8.69
N ASN A 415 -13.65 3.45 8.70
CA ASN A 415 -13.10 4.72 9.16
C ASN A 415 -12.68 4.66 10.63
N CYS A 416 -13.45 3.98 11.51
CA CYS A 416 -13.11 3.83 12.92
C CYS A 416 -11.80 3.05 13.10
N ILE A 417 -11.64 1.95 12.36
CA ILE A 417 -10.42 1.14 12.36
C ILE A 417 -9.22 1.97 11.86
N LEU A 418 -9.39 2.69 10.74
CA LEU A 418 -8.33 3.52 10.17
C LEU A 418 -7.95 4.71 11.07
N PHE A 419 -8.90 5.35 11.74
CA PHE A 419 -8.61 6.41 12.70
C PHE A 419 -7.85 5.89 13.91
N TYR A 420 -8.21 4.70 14.39
CA TYR A 420 -7.48 4.06 15.48
C TYR A 420 -6.03 3.79 15.10
N ASP A 421 -5.81 3.18 13.92
CA ASP A 421 -4.48 2.84 13.41
C ASP A 421 -3.62 4.10 13.19
N LEU A 422 -4.21 5.16 12.62
CA LEU A 422 -3.55 6.46 12.48
C LEU A 422 -3.17 7.06 13.85
N SER A 423 -4.09 7.02 14.83
CA SER A 423 -3.83 7.56 16.17
C SER A 423 -2.72 6.79 16.89
N ALA A 424 -2.66 5.47 16.70
CA ALA A 424 -1.61 4.62 17.25
C ALA A 424 -0.25 4.96 16.62
N HIS A 425 -0.20 5.14 15.30
CA HIS A 425 1.02 5.57 14.61
C HIS A 425 1.45 6.98 15.03
N GLU A 426 0.51 7.92 15.19
CA GLU A 426 0.82 9.25 15.73
C GLU A 426 1.40 9.18 17.14
N ALA A 427 0.88 8.30 18.00
CA ALA A 427 1.42 8.10 19.34
C ALA A 427 2.85 7.53 19.30
N LEU A 428 3.13 6.61 18.38
CA LEU A 428 4.48 6.08 18.13
C LEU A 428 5.44 7.19 17.69
N LEU A 429 5.00 8.06 16.77
CA LEU A 429 5.81 9.14 16.20
C LEU A 429 5.93 10.38 17.09
N ALA A 430 5.04 10.57 18.07
CA ALA A 430 5.02 11.75 18.93
C ALA A 430 6.39 12.19 19.49
N PRO A 431 7.22 11.32 20.11
CA PRO A 431 8.53 11.72 20.62
C PRO A 431 9.55 12.07 19.51
N PHE A 432 9.42 11.46 18.33
CA PHE A 432 10.22 11.84 17.17
C PHE A 432 9.80 13.22 16.68
N ASN A 433 8.50 13.48 16.52
CA ASN A 433 7.95 14.75 16.05
C ASN A 433 8.32 15.92 16.98
N GLU A 434 8.36 15.68 18.29
CA GLU A 434 8.80 16.67 19.26
C GLU A 434 10.28 17.06 19.07
N LYS A 435 11.13 16.10 18.68
CA LYS A 435 12.56 16.35 18.44
C LYS A 435 12.80 16.94 17.04
N PHE A 436 12.08 16.46 16.04
CA PHE A 436 12.14 16.98 14.67
C PHE A 436 11.73 18.46 14.61
N SER A 437 10.60 18.84 15.22
CA SER A 437 10.13 20.23 15.25
C SER A 437 11.05 21.21 16.00
N LYS A 438 12.00 20.72 16.81
CA LYS A 438 13.02 21.56 17.45
C LYS A 438 14.19 21.89 16.54
N VAL A 439 14.40 21.09 15.49
CA VAL A 439 15.49 21.28 14.52
C VAL A 439 14.99 21.86 13.20
N ASP A 440 13.77 21.52 12.77
CA ASP A 440 13.09 22.09 11.61
C ASP A 440 12.49 23.46 11.97
N LEU A 441 13.33 24.50 11.92
CA LEU A 441 12.96 25.84 12.41
C LEU A 441 12.04 26.61 11.44
N ASP A 442 12.02 26.24 10.16
CA ASP A 442 11.16 26.87 9.15
C ASP A 442 9.90 26.05 8.84
N GLU A 443 9.71 24.91 9.52
CA GLU A 443 8.54 24.03 9.45
C GLU A 443 8.27 23.53 8.02
N ASN A 444 9.32 23.39 7.21
CA ASN A 444 9.19 23.04 5.80
C ASN A 444 9.28 21.52 5.55
N GLY A 445 9.56 20.73 6.60
CA GLY A 445 9.69 19.27 6.53
C GLY A 445 10.98 18.77 5.87
N LEU A 446 11.97 19.64 5.68
CA LEU A 446 13.29 19.36 5.12
C LEU A 446 14.37 19.77 6.12
N LEU A 447 15.34 18.89 6.35
CA LEU A 447 16.52 19.18 7.14
C LEU A 447 17.74 19.33 6.22
N ASN A 448 18.54 20.34 6.50
CA ASN A 448 19.92 20.40 6.00
C ASN A 448 20.86 19.51 6.86
N GLU A 449 22.13 19.40 6.47
CA GLU A 449 23.10 18.55 7.18
C GLU A 449 23.28 18.93 8.65
N ASP A 450 23.28 20.23 8.99
CA ASP A 450 23.49 20.70 10.37
C ASP A 450 22.26 20.39 11.24
N GLU A 451 21.05 20.59 10.70
CA GLU A 451 19.79 20.25 11.36
C GLU A 451 19.65 18.74 11.55
N PHE A 452 20.04 17.94 10.56
CA PHE A 452 20.05 16.48 10.68
C PHE A 452 21.09 16.01 11.71
N ARG A 453 22.30 16.60 11.74
CA ARG A 453 23.30 16.34 12.79
C ARG A 453 22.74 16.67 14.18
N ALA A 454 22.02 17.78 14.33
CA ALA A 454 21.36 18.15 15.58
C ALA A 454 20.26 17.15 15.97
N LEU A 455 19.48 16.65 15.01
CA LEU A 455 18.45 15.63 15.24
C LEU A 455 19.07 14.33 15.74
N VAL A 456 20.10 13.83 15.05
CA VAL A 456 20.85 12.61 15.41
C VAL A 456 21.51 12.75 16.78
N ALA A 457 22.07 13.92 17.09
CA ALA A 457 22.61 14.22 18.41
C ALA A 457 21.53 14.14 19.50
N SER A 458 20.30 14.57 19.21
CA SER A 458 19.17 14.49 20.15
C SER A 458 18.74 13.06 20.49
N PHE A 459 19.18 12.06 19.71
CA PHE A 459 18.95 10.64 19.95
C PHE A 459 20.15 9.92 20.59
N ASP A 460 21.22 10.64 20.91
CA ASP A 460 22.51 10.09 21.36
C ASP A 460 23.19 9.19 20.31
N LEU A 461 23.00 9.51 19.02
CA LEU A 461 23.52 8.73 17.88
C LEU A 461 24.63 9.43 17.10
N LEU A 462 25.24 10.49 17.67
CA LEU A 462 26.18 11.35 16.96
C LEU A 462 27.39 10.59 16.37
N ASP A 463 27.85 9.53 17.04
CA ASP A 463 28.96 8.68 16.59
C ASP A 463 28.67 7.95 15.26
N GLN A 464 27.39 7.81 14.89
CA GLN A 464 26.96 7.14 13.65
C GLN A 464 26.47 8.13 12.60
N CYS A 465 26.53 9.43 12.88
CA CYS A 465 25.88 10.46 12.07
C CYS A 465 26.34 10.44 10.60
N ASP A 466 27.63 10.30 10.34
CA ASP A 466 28.14 10.30 8.96
C ASP A 466 27.61 9.09 8.16
N ARG A 467 27.49 7.91 8.77
CA ARG A 467 26.87 6.73 8.12
C ARG A 467 25.38 6.94 7.85
N LEU A 468 24.67 7.55 8.80
CA LEU A 468 23.25 7.84 8.67
C LEU A 468 23.00 8.89 7.58
N LEU A 469 23.86 9.92 7.49
CA LEU A 469 23.85 10.90 6.41
C LEU A 469 24.08 10.25 5.05
N ASP A 470 25.08 9.37 4.91
CA ASP A 470 25.34 8.65 3.66
C ASP A 470 24.15 7.78 3.22
N THR A 471 23.32 7.34 4.18
CA THR A 471 22.14 6.50 3.92
C THR A 471 20.96 7.34 3.44
N VAL A 472 20.71 8.49 4.08
CA VAL A 472 19.52 9.32 3.80
C VAL A 472 19.78 10.36 2.69
N ASP A 473 21.02 10.79 2.50
CA ASP A 473 21.45 11.69 1.44
C ASP A 473 22.73 11.17 0.73
N PRO A 474 22.63 10.06 -0.04
CA PRO A 474 23.77 9.42 -0.69
C PRO A 474 24.43 10.26 -1.79
N HIS A 475 23.85 11.42 -2.12
CA HIS A 475 24.32 12.32 -3.16
C HIS A 475 24.74 13.69 -2.61
N ALA A 476 24.75 13.87 -1.28
CA ALA A 476 25.10 15.12 -0.60
C ALA A 476 24.38 16.34 -1.20
N LEU A 477 23.06 16.18 -1.40
CA LEU A 477 22.18 17.23 -1.91
C LEU A 477 21.84 18.26 -0.82
N GLY A 478 22.04 17.90 0.45
CA GLY A 478 21.79 18.73 1.63
C GLY A 478 20.31 18.96 1.90
N LEU A 479 19.44 18.07 1.41
CA LEU A 479 17.99 18.16 1.53
C LEU A 479 17.43 16.80 1.95
N ILE A 480 17.17 16.65 3.24
CA ILE A 480 16.68 15.40 3.84
C ILE A 480 15.24 15.61 4.26
N ASN A 481 14.29 14.97 3.59
CA ASN A 481 12.88 15.16 3.96
C ASN A 481 12.48 14.35 5.21
N TYR A 482 11.36 14.75 5.81
CA TYR A 482 10.77 14.14 7.00
C TYR A 482 10.51 12.62 6.84
N SER A 483 9.94 12.20 5.70
CA SER A 483 9.63 10.78 5.44
C SER A 483 10.91 9.94 5.34
N ASP A 484 11.95 10.44 4.70
CA ASP A 484 13.24 9.75 4.58
C ASP A 484 13.93 9.60 5.95
N CYS A 485 13.79 10.60 6.84
CA CYS A 485 14.21 10.47 8.24
C CYS A 485 13.46 9.35 8.95
N LEU A 486 12.13 9.33 8.87
CA LEU A 486 11.32 8.30 9.51
C LEU A 486 11.64 6.90 8.98
N ASN A 487 11.78 6.77 7.66
CA ASN A 487 12.14 5.50 7.02
C ASN A 487 13.48 5.00 7.56
N LEU A 488 14.50 5.87 7.63
CA LEU A 488 15.79 5.53 8.23
C LEU A 488 15.66 5.06 9.69
N PHE A 489 15.00 5.85 10.54
CA PHE A 489 14.92 5.55 11.98
C PHE A 489 13.93 4.43 12.31
N SER A 490 13.06 4.05 11.37
CA SER A 490 12.18 2.89 11.48
C SER A 490 12.93 1.57 11.36
N ILE A 491 14.02 1.55 10.59
CA ILE A 491 14.85 0.35 10.33
C ILE A 491 16.15 0.34 11.13
N GLU A 492 16.67 1.51 11.50
CA GLU A 492 17.93 1.64 12.21
C GLU A 492 17.79 1.14 13.66
N PRO A 493 18.56 0.12 14.11
CA PRO A 493 18.51 -0.35 15.48
C PRO A 493 19.13 0.67 16.45
N TYR A 494 18.51 0.83 17.63
CA TYR A 494 19.07 1.68 18.67
C TYR A 494 20.32 1.00 19.30
N PRO A 495 21.45 1.72 19.45
CA PRO A 495 22.67 1.16 20.01
C PRO A 495 22.49 0.75 21.46
N ASN A 496 23.07 -0.39 21.84
CA ASN A 496 23.03 -0.93 23.20
C ASN A 496 21.66 -1.43 23.68
N ASP A 497 20.64 -1.49 22.81
CA ASP A 497 19.43 -2.23 23.12
C ASP A 497 19.59 -3.71 22.77
N GLU A 498 19.53 -4.59 23.78
CA GLU A 498 19.64 -6.04 23.60
C GLU A 498 18.56 -6.61 22.66
N LYS A 499 17.41 -5.92 22.58
CA LYS A 499 16.29 -6.34 21.74
C LYS A 499 16.41 -5.87 20.28
N GLN A 500 17.43 -5.08 19.94
CA GLN A 500 17.60 -4.47 18.62
C GLN A 500 16.34 -3.71 18.16
N THR A 501 15.64 -3.02 19.08
CA THR A 501 14.49 -2.20 18.68
C THR A 501 14.96 -1.03 17.82
N SER A 502 14.12 -0.62 16.86
CA SER A 502 14.46 0.53 16.03
C SER A 502 14.44 1.83 16.83
N VAL A 503 15.13 2.84 16.34
CA VAL A 503 15.23 4.16 17.00
C VAL A 503 13.85 4.73 17.33
N LEU A 504 12.86 4.64 16.42
CA LEU A 504 11.50 5.12 16.68
C LEU A 504 10.83 4.39 17.85
N HIS A 505 10.88 3.06 17.87
CA HIS A 505 10.29 2.27 18.96
C HIS A 505 11.01 2.52 20.30
N TYR A 506 12.33 2.66 20.27
CA TYR A 506 13.10 3.00 21.45
C TYR A 506 12.66 4.35 22.04
N LEU A 507 12.53 5.39 21.20
CA LEU A 507 12.06 6.72 21.62
C LEU A 507 10.65 6.66 22.22
N TYR A 508 9.75 5.91 21.61
CA TYR A 508 8.41 5.68 22.12
C TYR A 508 8.41 5.03 23.51
N TYR A 509 9.16 3.95 23.70
CA TYR A 509 9.25 3.27 24.99
C TYR A 509 9.88 4.15 26.08
N GLN A 510 10.86 4.99 25.73
CA GLN A 510 11.43 5.95 26.68
C GLN A 510 10.42 7.03 27.07
N HIS A 511 9.68 7.56 26.09
CA HIS A 511 8.64 8.55 26.35
C HIS A 511 7.52 8.00 27.25
N GLN A 512 7.09 6.76 27.03
CA GLN A 512 6.11 6.10 27.89
C GLN A 512 6.58 5.87 29.33
N LYS A 513 7.88 5.72 29.59
CA LYS A 513 8.41 5.59 30.96
C LYS A 513 8.46 6.91 31.73
N LEU A 514 8.53 8.02 31.01
CA LEU A 514 8.62 9.37 31.57
C LEU A 514 7.25 10.02 31.78
N SER A 515 6.22 9.54 31.07
CA SER A 515 4.81 9.93 31.22
C SER A 515 4.15 9.13 32.33
#